data_AF-A0A5C6ZQW3-F1
#
_entry.id   AF-A0A5C6ZQW3-F1
#
_cell.length_a   1.000
_cell.length_b   1.000
_cell.length_c   1.000
_cell.angle_alpha   90.00
_cell.angle_beta   90.00
_cell.angle_gamma   90.00
#
_symmetry.space_group_name_H-M   'P 1'
#
loop_
_entity.id
_entity.type
_entity.pdbx_description
1 polymer ?
#
loop_
_entity_poly.entity_id
_entity_poly.type
_entity_poly.pdbx_seq_one_letter_code
_entity_poly.pdbx_strand_id
1 'polypeptide(L)'
;MRTTLFTFGLIILSCLGFAQDIKDVNFIAPFKDGLAAVQRDGEWGFIDESGTLVIDFRKDITILPEHEEGKSKFPYFNDGRCLIKKTEKDIPFYGFMDKSGTIVIDPVYINASNFKDGMAIVGELTKESLGKNDLLNKRVVNYSFTEIAIDTSGKLLYFLTDPQHVTLDKKYIKKLPKIKSTVLNERLIAIPSKTTENWTVMRLQ
;
A
#
# COMPACT_ATOMS: atom_id res chain seq x y z
N MET A 1 -6.95 -71.58 -11.56
CA MET A 1 -7.14 -70.75 -12.76
C MET A 1 -6.85 -69.30 -12.39
N ARG A 2 -5.93 -68.67 -13.13
CA ARG A 2 -5.75 -67.23 -13.41
C ARG A 2 -5.57 -66.27 -12.21
N THR A 3 -4.36 -65.75 -11.95
CA THR A 3 -3.79 -64.47 -12.46
C THR A 3 -4.78 -63.29 -12.33
N THR A 4 -4.46 -62.16 -11.71
CA THR A 4 -3.34 -61.28 -12.07
C THR A 4 -3.09 -60.21 -11.00
N LEU A 5 -1.81 -59.99 -10.69
CA LEU A 5 -1.23 -58.82 -10.05
C LEU A 5 -1.37 -57.61 -10.99
N PHE A 6 -2.02 -56.50 -10.62
CA PHE A 6 -1.95 -55.25 -11.41
C PHE A 6 -1.86 -54.00 -10.51
N THR A 7 -0.62 -53.52 -10.41
CA THR A 7 -0.21 -52.11 -10.33
C THR A 7 -0.71 -51.27 -9.16
N PHE A 8 -0.05 -51.48 -8.01
CA PHE A 8 0.50 -50.37 -7.22
C PHE A 8 1.35 -49.49 -8.15
N GLY A 9 0.94 -48.27 -8.44
CA GLY A 9 1.81 -47.33 -9.16
C GLY A 9 1.08 -46.36 -10.09
N LEU A 10 0.23 -45.48 -9.56
CA LEU A 10 -0.07 -44.20 -10.21
C LEU A 10 -0.75 -43.17 -9.27
N ILE A 11 -0.27 -43.02 -8.02
CA ILE A 11 -0.69 -41.88 -7.16
C ILE A 11 0.54 -41.29 -6.47
N ILE A 12 1.62 -41.06 -7.22
CA ILE A 12 2.79 -40.29 -6.74
C ILE A 12 3.18 -39.21 -7.77
N LEU A 13 2.20 -38.67 -8.51
CA LEU A 13 2.45 -37.64 -9.52
C LEU A 13 1.57 -36.40 -9.32
N SER A 14 1.42 -35.96 -8.06
CA SER A 14 0.80 -34.66 -7.75
C SER A 14 1.67 -33.76 -6.85
N CYS A 15 2.88 -34.19 -6.48
CA CYS A 15 3.80 -33.40 -5.64
C CYS A 15 5.20 -33.21 -6.25
N LEU A 16 5.35 -33.31 -7.57
CA LEU A 16 6.48 -32.64 -8.24
C LEU A 16 6.02 -31.21 -8.53
N GLY A 17 5.90 -30.42 -7.46
CA GLY A 17 5.99 -28.97 -7.58
C GLY A 17 7.41 -28.70 -8.04
N PHE A 18 7.61 -28.63 -9.35
CA PHE A 18 8.89 -28.23 -9.89
C PHE A 18 9.13 -26.80 -9.41
N ALA A 19 10.07 -26.62 -8.49
CA ALA A 19 10.65 -25.31 -8.22
C ALA A 19 11.22 -24.82 -9.56
N GLN A 20 10.48 -23.94 -10.23
CA GLN A 20 10.95 -23.33 -11.46
C GLN A 20 11.85 -22.16 -11.06
N ASP A 21 13.09 -22.18 -11.56
CA ASP A 21 13.98 -21.04 -11.40
C ASP A 21 13.32 -19.80 -12.01
N ILE A 22 13.17 -18.76 -11.20
CA ILE A 22 12.73 -17.45 -11.67
C ILE A 22 13.94 -16.78 -12.31
N LYS A 23 14.02 -16.84 -13.64
CA LYS A 23 15.10 -16.24 -14.42
C LYS A 23 14.84 -14.77 -14.74
N ASP A 24 15.89 -14.06 -15.16
CA ASP A 24 15.80 -12.70 -15.71
C ASP A 24 15.16 -11.66 -14.79
N VAL A 25 15.38 -11.79 -13.47
CA VAL A 25 15.00 -10.75 -12.50
C VAL A 25 16.15 -9.76 -12.32
N ASN A 26 15.81 -8.47 -12.24
CA ASN A 26 16.79 -7.38 -12.12
C ASN A 26 17.04 -6.99 -10.66
N PHE A 27 16.15 -7.36 -9.73
CA PHE A 27 16.29 -7.08 -8.31
C PHE A 27 15.57 -8.15 -7.46
N ILE A 28 16.15 -8.48 -6.30
CA ILE A 28 15.56 -9.37 -5.31
C ILE A 28 15.73 -8.72 -3.93
N ALA A 29 14.64 -8.54 -3.20
CA ALA A 29 14.63 -8.01 -1.84
C ALA A 29 14.82 -9.12 -0.79
N PRO A 30 15.31 -8.80 0.42
CA PRO A 30 15.24 -9.72 1.56
C PRO A 30 13.79 -10.10 1.89
N PHE A 31 13.61 -11.31 2.44
CA PHE A 31 12.31 -11.75 2.94
C PHE A 31 11.81 -10.83 4.05
N LYS A 32 10.53 -10.47 3.95
CA LYS A 32 9.80 -9.76 4.99
C LYS A 32 8.36 -10.25 5.02
N ASP A 33 7.90 -10.61 6.21
CA ASP A 33 6.55 -11.17 6.41
C ASP A 33 6.32 -12.43 5.54
N GLY A 34 7.35 -13.27 5.41
CA GLY A 34 7.33 -14.54 4.67
C GLY A 34 7.43 -14.42 3.13
N LEU A 35 7.50 -13.20 2.58
CA LEU A 35 7.61 -12.98 1.14
C LEU A 35 8.81 -12.08 0.78
N ALA A 36 9.40 -12.31 -0.39
CA ALA A 36 10.45 -11.46 -0.94
C ALA A 36 9.96 -10.81 -2.24
N ALA A 37 10.15 -9.49 -2.38
CA ALA A 37 9.85 -8.79 -3.62
C ALA A 37 10.91 -9.09 -4.68
N VAL A 38 10.46 -9.39 -5.90
CA VAL A 38 11.32 -9.58 -7.07
C VAL A 38 10.92 -8.59 -8.15
N GLN A 39 11.90 -8.07 -8.88
CA GLN A 39 11.65 -7.12 -9.97
C GLN A 39 12.06 -7.73 -11.31
N ARG A 40 11.19 -7.58 -12.32
CA ARG A 40 11.48 -7.92 -13.72
C ARG A 40 10.88 -6.84 -14.60
N ASP A 41 11.65 -6.31 -15.55
CA ASP A 41 11.17 -5.34 -16.56
C ASP A 41 10.45 -4.10 -15.98
N GLY A 42 10.86 -3.67 -14.78
CA GLY A 42 10.28 -2.52 -14.07
C GLY A 42 8.99 -2.82 -13.31
N GLU A 43 8.53 -4.07 -13.32
CA GLU A 43 7.38 -4.57 -12.57
C GLU A 43 7.82 -5.36 -11.35
N TRP A 44 6.98 -5.38 -10.32
CA TRP A 44 7.27 -6.12 -9.08
C TRP A 44 6.38 -7.35 -8.98
N GLY A 45 6.92 -8.45 -8.48
CA GLY A 45 6.20 -9.64 -8.04
C GLY A 45 6.69 -10.06 -6.64
N PHE A 46 6.13 -11.13 -6.10
CA PHE A 46 6.56 -11.69 -4.82
C PHE A 46 6.76 -13.19 -4.87
N ILE A 47 7.83 -13.64 -4.24
CA ILE A 47 8.16 -15.05 -4.06
C ILE A 47 8.03 -15.44 -2.59
N ASP A 48 7.70 -16.70 -2.32
CA ASP A 48 7.74 -17.28 -0.99
C ASP A 48 9.12 -17.87 -0.65
N GLU A 49 9.26 -18.40 0.58
CA GLU A 49 10.51 -19.00 1.08
C GLU A 49 10.95 -20.26 0.31
N SER A 50 10.04 -20.88 -0.46
CA SER A 50 10.38 -21.99 -1.36
C SER A 50 10.93 -21.52 -2.71
N GLY A 51 10.89 -20.21 -2.97
CA GLY A 51 11.24 -19.62 -4.26
C GLY A 51 10.10 -19.64 -5.28
N THR A 52 8.87 -19.97 -4.86
CA THR A 52 7.70 -20.00 -5.73
C THR A 52 7.16 -18.58 -5.91
N LEU A 53 6.88 -18.18 -7.16
CA LEU A 53 6.21 -16.90 -7.45
C LEU A 53 4.75 -16.98 -7.00
N VAL A 54 4.41 -16.27 -5.91
CA VAL A 54 3.06 -16.25 -5.33
C VAL A 54 2.22 -15.07 -5.79
N ILE A 55 2.88 -13.95 -6.14
CA ILE A 55 2.23 -12.79 -6.77
C ILE A 55 2.99 -12.50 -8.05
N ASP A 56 2.29 -12.56 -9.17
CA ASP A 56 2.86 -12.30 -10.49
C ASP A 56 3.30 -10.83 -10.63
N PHE A 57 4.12 -10.58 -11.64
CA PHE A 57 4.66 -9.25 -11.93
C PHE A 57 3.54 -8.26 -12.27
N ARG A 58 3.56 -7.13 -11.57
CA ARG A 58 2.51 -6.13 -11.58
C ARG A 58 3.09 -4.72 -11.54
N LYS A 59 2.49 -3.83 -12.34
CA LYS A 59 2.86 -2.40 -12.42
C LYS A 59 2.33 -1.55 -11.26
N ASP A 60 1.25 -1.99 -10.62
CA ASP A 60 0.59 -1.23 -9.58
C ASP A 60 1.24 -1.41 -8.20
N ILE A 61 2.03 -2.47 -8.00
CA ILE A 61 2.85 -2.65 -6.79
C ILE A 61 3.88 -1.53 -6.72
N THR A 62 3.96 -0.85 -5.57
CA THR A 62 4.78 0.33 -5.44
C THR A 62 5.54 0.39 -4.13
N ILE A 63 6.64 1.13 -4.13
CA ILE A 63 7.38 1.45 -2.92
C ILE A 63 6.70 2.58 -2.15
N LEU A 64 7.11 2.76 -0.89
CA LEU A 64 6.68 3.90 -0.11
C LEU A 64 6.97 5.21 -0.87
N PRO A 65 6.04 6.18 -0.84
CA PRO A 65 6.23 7.49 -1.46
C PRO A 65 7.60 8.05 -1.08
N GLU A 66 8.32 8.63 -2.05
CA GLU A 66 9.72 9.07 -1.97
C GLU A 66 10.04 10.13 -0.90
N HIS A 67 9.27 10.27 0.17
CA HIS A 67 9.40 11.34 1.14
C HIS A 67 9.46 10.91 2.61
N GLU A 68 9.42 9.61 2.93
CA GLU A 68 9.68 9.12 4.31
C GLU A 68 11.18 8.90 4.60
N GLU A 69 11.73 9.45 5.68
CA GLU A 69 13.09 9.10 6.13
C GLU A 69 13.11 7.62 6.58
N GLY A 70 14.16 6.86 6.22
CA GLY A 70 14.22 5.41 6.49
C GLY A 70 13.52 4.51 5.47
N LYS A 71 13.13 5.06 4.31
CA LYS A 71 12.48 4.36 3.19
C LYS A 71 13.13 3.02 2.81
N SER A 72 12.28 2.00 2.66
CA SER A 72 12.64 0.80 1.91
C SER A 72 12.82 1.14 0.43
N LYS A 73 13.83 0.55 -0.21
CA LYS A 73 14.09 0.69 -1.65
C LYS A 73 13.25 -0.26 -2.51
N PHE A 74 12.40 -1.07 -1.88
CA PHE A 74 11.61 -2.12 -2.49
C PHE A 74 10.26 -2.26 -1.78
N PRO A 75 9.20 -2.74 -2.46
CA PRO A 75 7.92 -3.02 -1.85
C PRO A 75 8.05 -4.22 -0.90
N TYR A 76 7.28 -4.24 0.18
CA TYR A 76 7.32 -5.35 1.14
C TYR A 76 5.98 -5.48 1.86
N PHE A 77 5.72 -6.67 2.35
CA PHE A 77 4.59 -6.94 3.23
C PHE A 77 4.92 -6.56 4.68
N ASN A 78 3.98 -5.91 5.35
CA ASN A 78 3.98 -5.74 6.79
C ASN A 78 2.54 -5.86 7.29
N ASP A 79 2.34 -6.56 8.40
CA ASP A 79 1.00 -6.91 8.90
C ASP A 79 0.08 -7.49 7.81
N GLY A 80 0.64 -8.30 6.89
CA GLY A 80 -0.10 -8.92 5.80
C GLY A 80 -0.61 -7.95 4.72
N ARG A 81 -0.08 -6.73 4.64
CA ARG A 81 -0.44 -5.73 3.63
C ARG A 81 0.77 -5.22 2.86
N CYS A 82 0.58 -4.91 1.59
CA CYS A 82 1.57 -4.27 0.73
C CYS A 82 0.93 -3.12 -0.07
N LEU A 83 1.68 -2.03 -0.26
CA LEU A 83 1.20 -0.86 -1.01
C LEU A 83 1.02 -1.17 -2.50
N ILE A 84 -0.09 -0.68 -3.03
CA ILE A 84 -0.35 -0.57 -4.46
C ILE A 84 -0.73 0.87 -4.81
N LYS A 85 -0.58 1.23 -6.08
CA LYS A 85 -0.85 2.57 -6.59
C LYS A 85 -1.59 2.53 -7.91
N LYS A 86 -2.58 3.42 -8.02
CA LYS A 86 -3.29 3.73 -9.26
C LYS A 86 -3.17 5.21 -9.55
N THR A 87 -2.92 5.59 -10.80
CA THR A 87 -2.88 7.00 -11.19
C THR A 87 -4.19 7.39 -11.87
N GLU A 88 -4.84 8.42 -11.35
CA GLU A 88 -6.03 9.02 -11.96
C GLU A 88 -5.80 10.51 -12.22
N LYS A 89 -5.98 10.95 -13.47
CA LYS A 89 -5.74 12.35 -13.88
C LYS A 89 -4.37 12.88 -13.43
N ASP A 90 -3.33 12.08 -13.64
CA ASP A 90 -1.95 12.35 -13.23
C ASP A 90 -1.72 12.45 -11.70
N ILE A 91 -2.72 12.10 -10.88
CA ILE A 91 -2.62 12.05 -9.42
C ILE A 91 -2.49 10.60 -8.98
N PRO A 92 -1.43 10.23 -8.23
CA PRO A 92 -1.31 8.90 -7.66
C PRO A 92 -2.23 8.73 -6.45
N PHE A 93 -2.94 7.62 -6.42
CA PHE A 93 -3.72 7.14 -5.29
C PHE A 93 -3.16 5.80 -4.82
N TYR A 94 -3.12 5.61 -3.52
CA TYR A 94 -2.53 4.48 -2.83
C TYR A 94 -3.62 3.65 -2.16
N GLY A 95 -3.42 2.34 -2.21
CA GLY A 95 -4.24 1.33 -1.57
C GLY A 95 -3.37 0.19 -1.10
N PHE A 96 -3.99 -0.92 -0.70
CA PHE A 96 -3.28 -2.07 -0.16
C PHE A 96 -3.83 -3.39 -0.67
N MET A 97 -2.93 -4.32 -0.93
CA MET A 97 -3.24 -5.71 -1.25
C MET A 97 -2.79 -6.67 -0.14
N ASP A 98 -3.37 -7.86 -0.12
CA ASP A 98 -2.93 -8.96 0.74
C ASP A 98 -1.86 -9.85 0.09
N LYS A 99 -1.41 -10.88 0.82
CA LYS A 99 -0.37 -11.83 0.37
C LYS A 99 -0.81 -12.74 -0.79
N SER A 100 -2.09 -12.75 -1.16
CA SER A 100 -2.58 -13.41 -2.38
C SER A 100 -2.54 -12.49 -3.60
N GLY A 101 -2.21 -11.21 -3.41
CA GLY A 101 -2.30 -10.17 -4.44
C GLY A 101 -3.72 -9.59 -4.59
N THR A 102 -4.67 -9.96 -3.73
CA THR A 102 -6.02 -9.41 -3.78
C THR A 102 -6.03 -8.01 -3.17
N ILE A 103 -6.68 -7.06 -3.85
CA ILE A 103 -6.86 -5.70 -3.32
C ILE A 103 -7.81 -5.77 -2.13
N VAL A 104 -7.36 -5.33 -0.96
CA VAL A 104 -8.16 -5.25 0.27
C VAL A 104 -8.64 -3.83 0.52
N ILE A 105 -7.80 -2.85 0.21
CA ILE A 105 -8.09 -1.43 0.37
C ILE A 105 -7.88 -0.77 -0.99
N ASP A 106 -8.95 -0.25 -1.57
CA ASP A 106 -8.90 0.38 -2.88
C ASP A 106 -7.91 1.56 -2.91
N PRO A 107 -7.26 1.84 -4.06
CA PRO A 107 -6.40 2.99 -4.21
C PRO A 107 -7.19 4.31 -4.21
N VAL A 108 -7.49 4.82 -3.02
CA VAL A 108 -8.30 6.04 -2.80
C VAL A 108 -7.57 7.12 -2.02
N TYR A 109 -6.43 6.81 -1.41
CA TYR A 109 -5.67 7.75 -0.58
C TYR A 109 -4.61 8.47 -1.40
N ILE A 110 -4.43 9.78 -1.21
CA ILE A 110 -3.42 10.53 -1.97
C ILE A 110 -1.99 10.29 -1.44
N ASN A 111 -1.88 9.65 -0.28
CA ASN A 111 -0.63 9.27 0.35
C ASN A 111 -0.87 8.13 1.35
N ALA A 112 0.12 7.29 1.61
CA ALA A 112 0.01 6.18 2.57
C ALA A 112 1.39 5.79 3.12
N SER A 113 1.45 5.52 4.43
CA SER A 113 2.55 4.78 5.05
C SER A 113 2.36 3.27 4.85
N ASN A 114 3.37 2.46 5.13
CA ASN A 114 3.12 1.01 5.28
C ASN A 114 2.38 0.75 6.59
N PHE A 115 1.80 -0.44 6.70
CA PHE A 115 1.30 -0.95 7.96
C PHE A 115 2.46 -1.16 8.95
N LYS A 116 2.18 -0.87 10.22
CA LYS A 116 3.04 -1.16 11.35
C LYS A 116 2.16 -1.33 12.58
N ASP A 117 2.31 -2.44 13.29
CA ASP A 117 1.54 -2.77 14.49
C ASP A 117 0.03 -2.71 14.24
N GLY A 118 -0.40 -3.21 13.08
CA GLY A 118 -1.82 -3.30 12.68
C GLY A 118 -2.42 -2.00 12.15
N MET A 119 -1.64 -0.92 12.04
CA MET A 119 -2.12 0.39 11.61
C MET A 119 -1.32 0.93 10.44
N ALA A 120 -1.99 1.65 9.54
CA ALA A 120 -1.35 2.52 8.55
C ALA A 120 -1.88 3.94 8.68
N ILE A 121 -1.02 4.92 8.42
CA ILE A 121 -1.43 6.32 8.31
C ILE A 121 -1.64 6.61 6.84
N VAL A 122 -2.80 7.17 6.51
CA VAL A 122 -3.17 7.50 5.14
C VAL A 122 -3.64 8.94 5.02
N GLY A 123 -3.43 9.48 3.83
CA GLY A 123 -3.85 10.79 3.42
C GLY A 123 -5.22 10.75 2.78
N GLU A 124 -6.26 11.04 3.55
CA GLU A 124 -7.62 11.16 3.04
C GLU A 124 -7.80 12.50 2.33
N LEU A 125 -8.45 12.45 1.16
CA LEU A 125 -8.79 13.62 0.38
C LEU A 125 -10.31 13.80 0.36
N THR A 126 -10.79 14.85 1.00
CA THR A 126 -12.20 15.21 1.00
C THR A 126 -12.47 16.28 -0.05
N LYS A 127 -13.59 16.14 -0.76
CA LYS A 127 -14.07 17.11 -1.75
C LYS A 127 -15.42 17.65 -1.32
N GLU A 128 -15.49 18.96 -1.09
CA GLU A 128 -16.72 19.67 -0.77
C GLU A 128 -17.15 20.54 -1.95
N SER A 129 -18.44 20.60 -2.24
CA SER A 129 -18.98 21.54 -3.23
C SER A 129 -19.41 22.81 -2.52
N LEU A 130 -18.80 23.95 -2.86
CA LEU A 130 -19.12 25.27 -2.31
C LEU A 130 -20.21 26.01 -3.10
N GLY A 131 -20.91 25.30 -4.01
CA GLY A 131 -21.92 25.86 -4.91
C GLY A 131 -21.42 26.11 -6.33
N LYS A 132 -22.10 27.01 -7.03
CA LYS A 132 -21.85 27.35 -8.44
C LYS A 132 -21.59 28.85 -8.54
N ASN A 133 -20.52 29.22 -9.24
CA ASN A 133 -20.32 30.59 -9.67
C ASN A 133 -21.16 30.80 -10.94
N ASP A 134 -22.24 31.57 -10.82
CA ASP A 134 -23.19 31.78 -11.91
C ASP A 134 -22.62 32.62 -13.05
N LEU A 135 -21.69 33.54 -12.76
CA LEU A 135 -21.03 34.37 -13.78
C LEU A 135 -20.10 33.54 -14.68
N LEU A 136 -19.43 32.54 -14.12
CA LEU A 136 -18.51 31.66 -14.85
C LEU A 136 -19.17 30.34 -15.28
N ASN A 137 -20.41 30.09 -14.86
CA ASN A 137 -21.10 28.80 -15.00
C ASN A 137 -20.25 27.60 -14.51
N LYS A 138 -19.46 27.79 -13.44
CA LYS A 138 -18.51 26.79 -12.92
C LYS A 138 -18.86 26.37 -11.49
N ARG A 139 -18.74 25.08 -11.18
CA ARG A 139 -18.85 24.58 -9.80
C ARG A 139 -17.61 24.97 -9.02
N VAL A 140 -17.82 25.55 -7.84
CA VAL A 140 -16.74 25.83 -6.89
C VAL A 140 -16.62 24.61 -5.99
N VAL A 141 -15.42 24.02 -5.95
CA VAL A 141 -15.13 22.87 -5.11
C VAL A 141 -13.94 23.18 -4.24
N ASN A 142 -14.00 22.69 -3.02
CA ASN A 142 -12.96 22.76 -2.02
C ASN A 142 -12.39 21.36 -1.83
N TYR A 143 -11.07 21.23 -1.81
CA TYR A 143 -10.45 19.97 -1.41
C TYR A 143 -9.73 20.16 -0.10
N SER A 144 -9.80 19.16 0.76
CA SER A 144 -9.07 19.12 2.02
C SER A 144 -8.36 17.79 2.19
N PHE A 145 -7.20 17.84 2.83
CA PHE A 145 -6.35 16.72 3.15
C PHE A 145 -6.35 16.49 4.66
N THR A 146 -6.54 15.25 5.07
CA THR A 146 -6.54 14.83 6.46
C THR A 146 -5.68 13.60 6.64
N GLU A 147 -4.82 13.58 7.66
CA GLU A 147 -4.09 12.37 8.06
C GLU A 147 -5.00 11.55 8.99
N ILE A 148 -5.25 10.30 8.62
CA ILE A 148 -6.04 9.37 9.41
C ILE A 148 -5.27 8.06 9.62
N ALA A 149 -5.55 7.38 10.73
CA ALA A 149 -5.07 6.01 10.97
C ALA A 149 -6.17 5.01 10.59
N ILE A 150 -5.80 3.96 9.87
CA ILE A 150 -6.69 2.86 9.46
C ILE A 150 -6.15 1.51 9.95
N ASP A 151 -7.05 0.55 10.17
CA ASP A 151 -6.67 -0.84 10.42
C ASP A 151 -6.41 -1.63 9.11
N THR A 152 -6.00 -2.89 9.23
CA THR A 152 -5.67 -3.76 8.09
C THR A 152 -6.86 -4.09 7.18
N SER A 153 -8.10 -3.82 7.61
CA SER A 153 -9.30 -3.93 6.78
C SER A 153 -9.63 -2.63 6.03
N GLY A 154 -8.94 -1.52 6.37
CA GLY A 154 -9.21 -0.19 5.85
C GLY A 154 -10.23 0.60 6.68
N LYS A 155 -10.61 0.10 7.86
CA LYS A 155 -11.52 0.81 8.76
C LYS A 155 -10.78 1.96 9.44
N LEU A 156 -11.41 3.12 9.47
CA LEU A 156 -10.95 4.29 10.21
C LEU A 156 -10.83 3.98 11.71
N LEU A 157 -9.66 4.28 12.29
CA LEU A 157 -9.40 4.20 13.71
C LEU A 157 -9.37 5.61 14.34
N TYR A 158 -8.58 6.52 13.78
CA TYR A 158 -8.34 7.85 14.38
C TYR A 158 -8.16 8.93 13.32
N PHE A 159 -8.67 10.13 13.61
CA PHE A 159 -8.28 11.35 12.91
C PHE A 159 -7.04 11.93 13.60
N LEU A 160 -5.98 12.20 12.83
CA LEU A 160 -4.69 12.64 13.39
C LEU A 160 -4.46 14.14 13.21
N THR A 161 -4.99 14.73 12.15
CA THR A 161 -4.85 16.17 11.88
C THR A 161 -6.19 16.78 11.49
N ASP A 162 -6.44 18.09 11.74
CA ASP A 162 -7.64 18.71 11.17
C ASP A 162 -7.46 18.95 9.66
N PRO A 163 -8.55 18.95 8.88
CA PRO A 163 -8.52 19.12 7.44
C PRO A 163 -7.71 20.34 6.99
N GLN A 164 -6.79 20.14 6.06
CA GLN A 164 -5.96 21.19 5.47
C GLN A 164 -6.39 21.42 4.03
N HIS A 165 -6.71 22.67 3.68
CA HIS A 165 -7.08 22.99 2.30
C HIS A 165 -5.96 22.64 1.33
N VAL A 166 -6.32 21.95 0.25
CA VAL A 166 -5.41 21.62 -0.85
C VAL A 166 -6.05 22.00 -2.18
N THR A 167 -5.23 22.46 -3.12
CA THR A 167 -5.69 22.74 -4.48
C THR A 167 -5.25 21.61 -5.39
N LEU A 168 -6.21 20.87 -5.95
CA LEU A 168 -5.96 19.82 -6.93
C LEU A 168 -6.12 20.35 -8.35
N ASP A 169 -5.08 21.00 -8.87
CA ASP A 169 -5.02 21.44 -10.27
C ASP A 169 -3.65 21.07 -10.86
N LYS A 170 -3.65 20.47 -12.05
CA LYS A 170 -2.45 20.04 -12.80
C LYS A 170 -1.39 21.15 -12.96
N LYS A 171 -1.81 22.43 -13.01
CA LYS A 171 -0.92 23.61 -13.10
C LYS A 171 -0.38 24.07 -11.73
N TYR A 172 -1.00 23.65 -10.62
CA TYR A 172 -0.74 24.17 -9.28
C TYR A 172 -0.37 23.11 -8.22
N ILE A 173 -0.56 21.80 -8.46
CA ILE A 173 0.01 20.73 -7.63
C ILE A 173 1.52 20.66 -7.93
N LYS A 174 2.30 21.56 -7.33
CA LYS A 174 3.76 21.44 -7.36
C LYS A 174 4.25 20.35 -6.40
N LYS A 175 3.44 19.95 -5.40
CA LYS A 175 3.80 18.97 -4.37
C LYS A 175 2.56 18.40 -3.69
N LEU A 176 2.41 17.07 -3.66
CA LEU A 176 1.38 16.41 -2.86
C LEU A 176 1.61 16.64 -1.37
N PRO A 177 0.55 16.76 -0.55
CA PRO A 177 0.70 16.83 0.89
C PRO A 177 1.36 15.55 1.40
N LYS A 178 2.29 15.73 2.33
CA LYS A 178 3.06 14.65 2.93
C LYS A 178 2.38 14.20 4.21
N ILE A 179 2.32 12.90 4.43
CA ILE A 179 2.09 12.34 5.76
C ILE A 179 3.30 12.70 6.60
N LYS A 180 3.03 13.26 7.78
CA LYS A 180 4.05 13.61 8.75
C LYS A 180 3.90 12.82 10.05
N SER A 181 2.69 12.38 10.37
CA SER A 181 2.45 11.52 11.53
C SER A 181 3.08 10.14 11.33
N THR A 182 3.46 9.48 12.42
CA THR A 182 4.08 8.15 12.37
C THR A 182 3.60 7.25 13.50
N VAL A 183 3.38 5.98 13.18
CA VAL A 183 3.05 4.95 14.17
C VAL A 183 4.33 4.57 14.92
N LEU A 184 4.34 4.82 16.23
CA LEU A 184 5.48 4.47 17.08
C LEU A 184 5.39 3.01 17.50
N ASN A 185 4.22 2.60 17.99
CA ASN A 185 3.87 1.21 18.30
C ASN A 185 2.34 1.02 18.35
N GLU A 186 1.89 -0.18 18.73
CA GLU A 186 0.48 -0.57 18.90
C GLU A 186 -0.36 0.37 19.81
N ARG A 187 0.27 1.24 20.63
CA ARG A 187 -0.42 2.13 21.58
C ARG A 187 -0.12 3.61 21.38
N LEU A 188 0.80 3.96 20.47
CA LEU A 188 1.35 5.31 20.38
C LEU A 188 1.50 5.76 18.93
N ILE A 189 0.99 6.96 18.65
CA ILE A 189 1.18 7.66 17.37
C ILE A 189 1.83 9.02 17.67
N ALA A 190 2.88 9.35 16.92
CA ALA A 190 3.47 10.69 16.93
C ALA A 190 2.81 11.55 15.85
N ILE A 191 2.30 12.70 16.23
CA ILE A 191 1.58 13.64 15.38
C ILE A 191 2.29 15.00 15.47
N PRO A 192 2.68 15.63 14.36
CA PRO A 192 3.32 16.93 14.41
C PRO A 192 2.30 18.02 14.79
N SER A 193 2.74 19.00 15.58
CA SER A 193 1.99 20.22 15.83
C SER A 193 1.84 21.04 14.55
N LYS A 194 0.69 21.72 14.41
CA LYS A 194 0.44 22.63 13.27
C LYS A 194 1.23 23.94 13.35
N THR A 195 1.61 24.36 14.55
CA THR A 195 2.09 25.73 14.82
C THR A 195 3.53 25.80 15.31
N THR A 196 4.13 24.68 15.68
CA THR A 196 5.49 24.59 16.24
C THR A 196 6.21 23.39 15.65
N GLU A 197 7.56 23.36 15.70
CA GLU A 197 8.35 22.15 15.39
C GLU A 197 8.21 21.05 16.46
N ASN A 198 7.14 21.08 17.25
CA ASN A 198 6.90 20.15 18.34
C ASN A 198 6.03 18.98 17.88
N TRP A 199 6.11 17.88 18.63
CA TRP A 199 5.35 16.65 18.38
C TRP A 199 4.41 16.36 19.55
N THR A 200 3.25 15.81 19.23
CA THR A 200 2.30 15.24 20.19
C THR A 200 2.35 13.73 20.11
N VAL A 201 2.52 13.06 21.24
CA VAL A 201 2.39 11.60 21.33
C VAL A 201 0.97 11.28 21.78
N MET A 202 0.15 10.78 20.85
CA MET A 202 -1.20 10.31 21.11
C MET A 202 -1.15 8.89 21.66
N ARG A 203 -1.84 8.65 22.79
CA ARG A 203 -2.05 7.32 23.35
C ARG A 203 -3.36 6.73 22.82
N LEU A 204 -3.30 5.50 22.34
CA LEU A 204 -4.46 4.74 21.87
C LEU A 204 -5.07 4.00 23.06
N GLN A 205 -6.41 3.97 23.14
CA GLN A 205 -7.16 3.34 24.24
C GLN A 205 -7.54 1.90 23.91
#